data_AF-A0A2N9LJ24-F1
#
_entry.id   AF-A0A2N9LJ24-F1
#
_cell.length_a   1.000
_cell.length_b   1.000
_cell.length_c   1.000
_cell.angle_alpha   90.00
_cell.angle_beta   90.00
_cell.angle_gamma   90.00
#
_symmetry.space_group_name_H-M   'P 1'
#
loop_
_entity.id
_entity.type
_entity.pdbx_description
1 polymer ?
#
loop_
_entity_poly.entity_id
_entity_poly.type
_entity_poly.pdbx_seq_one_letter_code
_entity_poly.pdbx_strand_id
1 'polypeptide(L)'
;MTVNLNGGKTTSTAYSPGPSTNPFSKTVLNGPMNYIAAASLFKVFPITERVNLRFNWDVFNVLNDQGYLNPNTTDGTESLQSPYWQLSPNGGGLGPRVMQLTLRLSY
;
A
#
# COMPACT_ATOMS: atom_id res chain seq x y z
N MET A 1 -12.07 1.60 22.31
CA MET A 1 -12.63 0.97 23.51
C MET A 1 -12.92 2.08 24.50
N THR A 2 -14.12 2.11 25.09
CA THR A 2 -14.49 3.12 26.08
C THR A 2 -14.16 2.60 27.47
N VAL A 3 -13.29 3.28 28.19
CA VAL A 3 -12.94 2.94 29.57
C VAL A 3 -13.57 3.94 30.54
N ASN A 4 -14.18 3.41 31.60
CA ASN A 4 -14.79 4.21 32.65
C ASN A 4 -13.73 4.66 33.65
N LEU A 5 -13.59 5.97 33.83
CA LEU A 5 -12.74 6.61 34.82
C LEU A 5 -13.52 6.82 36.12
N ASN A 6 -12.78 7.08 37.21
CA ASN A 6 -13.39 7.44 38.48
C ASN A 6 -14.29 8.68 38.33
N GLY A 7 -15.47 8.66 38.96
CA GLY A 7 -16.46 9.72 38.85
C GLY A 7 -17.36 9.66 37.61
N GLY A 8 -17.49 8.49 36.95
CA GLY A 8 -18.46 8.28 35.88
C GLY A 8 -18.10 8.90 34.53
N LYS A 9 -16.87 9.41 34.39
CA LYS A 9 -16.37 9.95 33.12
C LYS A 9 -15.87 8.81 32.25
N THR A 10 -16.14 8.85 30.96
CA THR A 10 -15.65 7.86 30.00
C THR A 10 -14.59 8.48 29.10
N THR A 11 -13.49 7.76 28.84
CA THR A 11 -12.51 8.18 27.85
C THR A 11 -12.34 7.11 26.77
N SER A 12 -12.17 7.55 25.53
CA SER A 12 -11.87 6.67 24.41
C SER A 12 -10.36 6.49 24.34
N THR A 13 -9.88 5.29 24.67
CA THR A 13 -8.45 4.95 24.59
C THR A 13 -8.19 4.07 23.38
N ALA A 14 -7.10 4.36 22.67
CA ALA A 14 -6.52 3.40 21.75
C ALA A 14 -6.19 2.09 22.49
N TYR A 15 -6.23 0.97 21.77
CA TYR A 15 -5.76 -0.34 22.18
C TYR A 15 -4.31 -0.22 22.64
N SER A 16 -4.14 -0.21 23.96
CA SER A 16 -2.87 -0.01 24.63
C SER A 16 -2.56 -1.28 25.43
N PRO A 17 -1.60 -2.11 24.99
CA PRO A 17 -1.06 -3.17 25.81
C PRO A 17 -0.06 -2.53 26.80
N GLY A 18 -0.56 -1.81 27.81
CA GLY A 18 0.30 -1.18 28.84
C GLY A 18 0.95 -2.18 29.80
N PRO A 19 1.84 -1.76 30.74
CA PRO A 19 2.10 -2.51 31.96
C PRO A 19 1.13 -2.03 33.07
N SER A 20 0.42 -2.86 33.83
CA SER A 20 0.98 -3.83 34.80
C SER A 20 -0.02 -4.93 35.24
N THR A 21 -1.19 -5.10 34.61
CA THR A 21 -2.22 -6.04 35.13
C THR A 21 -3.02 -6.78 34.07
N ASN A 22 -2.69 -6.62 32.78
CA ASN A 22 -3.48 -7.20 31.69
C ASN A 22 -2.74 -8.38 31.04
N PRO A 23 -3.26 -9.63 31.12
CA PRO A 23 -2.63 -10.82 30.52
C PRO A 23 -2.54 -10.78 28.99
N PHE A 24 -3.20 -9.82 28.34
CA PHE A 24 -3.12 -9.56 26.89
C PHE A 24 -2.17 -8.39 26.53
N SER A 25 -1.32 -7.94 27.45
CA SER A 25 -0.28 -6.90 27.22
C SER A 25 0.80 -7.26 26.18
N LYS A 26 0.64 -8.37 25.46
CA LYS A 26 1.56 -8.87 24.44
C LYS A 26 0.86 -9.25 23.13
N THR A 27 -0.44 -8.96 22.98
CA THR A 27 -1.15 -9.21 21.72
C THR A 27 -0.93 -8.05 20.75
N VAL A 28 0.28 -8.00 20.19
CA VAL A 28 0.54 -7.26 18.94
C VAL A 28 -0.06 -8.10 17.82
N LEU A 29 -1.18 -7.64 17.26
CA LEU A 29 -1.72 -8.21 16.04
C LEU A 29 -0.89 -7.69 14.87
N ASN A 30 -0.20 -8.60 14.19
CA ASN A 30 0.47 -8.26 12.95
C ASN A 30 -0.60 -7.77 11.95
N GLY A 31 -0.33 -6.63 11.30
CA GLY A 31 -1.22 -6.09 10.29
C GLY A 31 -1.37 -7.03 9.09
N PRO A 32 -2.35 -6.78 8.22
CA PRO A 32 -2.49 -7.52 6.96
C PRO A 32 -1.21 -7.48 6.13
N MET A 33 -0.87 -8.59 5.49
CA MET A 33 0.25 -8.64 4.55
C MET A 33 -0.21 -8.09 3.19
N ASN A 34 0.34 -6.95 2.80
CA ASN A 34 0.09 -6.35 1.49
C ASN A 34 1.17 -6.77 0.50
N TYR A 35 0.77 -7.02 -0.73
CA TYR A 35 1.68 -7.29 -1.84
C TYR A 35 1.32 -6.42 -3.03
N ILE A 36 2.29 -6.23 -3.91
CA ILE A 36 2.09 -5.50 -5.15
C ILE A 36 3.00 -6.08 -6.23
N ALA A 37 2.46 -6.23 -7.42
CA ALA A 37 3.20 -6.72 -8.57
C ALA A 37 3.45 -5.56 -9.54
N ALA A 38 4.69 -5.44 -10.00
CA ALA A 38 5.06 -4.57 -11.12
C ALA A 38 5.58 -5.43 -12.26
N ALA A 39 5.32 -5.01 -13.49
CA ALA A 39 5.78 -5.71 -14.69
C ALA A 39 6.20 -4.72 -15.77
N SER A 40 7.21 -5.10 -16.54
CA SER A 40 7.73 -4.32 -17.66
C SER A 40 7.82 -5.18 -18.90
N LEU A 41 7.34 -4.66 -20.03
CA LEU A 41 7.46 -5.27 -21.34
C LEU A 41 8.28 -4.34 -22.24
N PHE A 42 9.32 -4.88 -22.89
CA PHE A 42 10.07 -4.13 -23.88
C PHE A 42 10.24 -4.91 -25.18
N LYS A 43 10.27 -4.16 -26.30
CA LYS A 43 10.56 -4.70 -27.62
C LYS A 43 11.40 -3.71 -28.42
N VAL A 44 12.46 -4.23 -29.04
CA VAL A 44 13.29 -3.47 -29.98
C VAL A 44 12.84 -3.81 -31.40
N PHE A 45 12.47 -2.78 -32.15
CA PHE A 45 12.15 -2.84 -33.56
C PHE A 45 13.33 -2.26 -34.35
N PRO A 46 14.12 -3.07 -35.06
CA PRO A 46 15.13 -2.55 -35.96
C PRO A 46 14.43 -1.86 -37.14
N ILE A 47 14.75 -0.58 -37.35
CA ILE A 47 14.25 0.21 -38.50
C ILE A 47 15.24 0.08 -39.66
N THR A 48 16.53 0.25 -39.38
CA THR A 48 17.65 0.04 -40.32
C THR A 48 18.82 -0.64 -39.59
N GLU A 49 19.92 -0.88 -40.28
CA GLU A 49 21.14 -1.48 -39.72
C GLU A 49 21.76 -0.67 -38.57
N ARG A 50 21.51 0.64 -38.53
CA ARG A 50 22.02 1.56 -37.49
C ARG A 50 20.93 2.11 -36.58
N VAL A 51 19.67 2.15 -37.06
CA VAL A 51 18.56 2.77 -36.34
C VAL A 51 17.64 1.73 -35.71
N ASN A 52 17.46 1.82 -34.40
CA ASN A 52 16.60 0.94 -33.60
C ASN A 52 15.58 1.76 -32.80
N LEU A 53 14.32 1.30 -32.78
CA LEU A 53 13.26 1.84 -31.94
C LEU A 53 12.93 0.87 -30.82
N ARG A 54 13.12 1.26 -29.56
CA ARG A 54 12.70 0.48 -28.40
C ARG A 54 11.39 1.01 -27.85
N PHE A 55 10.39 0.14 -27.79
CA PHE A 55 9.16 0.35 -27.04
C PHE A 55 9.31 -0.26 -25.64
N ASN A 56 8.92 0.48 -24.61
CA ASN A 56 8.78 -0.02 -23.24
C ASN A 56 7.39 0.31 -22.72
N TRP A 57 6.82 -0.64 -21.98
CA TRP A 57 5.60 -0.49 -21.23
C TRP A 57 5.83 -0.97 -19.81
N ASP A 58 5.71 -0.05 -18.86
CA ASP A 58 5.89 -0.31 -17.44
C ASP A 58 4.53 -0.20 -16.75
N VAL A 59 4.15 -1.26 -16.03
CA VAL A 59 2.89 -1.35 -15.30
C VAL A 59 3.19 -1.55 -13.83
N PHE A 60 2.79 -0.58 -13.02
CA PHE A 60 2.85 -0.64 -11.56
C PHE A 60 1.47 -1.02 -11.03
N ASN A 61 1.45 -1.92 -10.05
CA ASN A 61 0.21 -2.54 -9.55
C ASN A 61 -0.56 -3.28 -10.66
N VAL A 62 0.10 -4.26 -11.28
CA VAL A 62 -0.42 -5.07 -12.39
C VAL A 62 -1.74 -5.74 -12.01
N LEU A 63 -1.89 -6.18 -10.75
CA LEU A 63 -3.10 -6.83 -10.27
C LEU A 63 -4.20 -5.85 -9.85
N ASN A 64 -3.91 -4.55 -9.80
CA ASN A 64 -4.79 -3.51 -9.28
C ASN A 64 -5.29 -3.83 -7.86
N ASP A 65 -4.39 -4.34 -7.01
CA ASP A 65 -4.65 -4.59 -5.61
C ASP A 65 -4.72 -3.25 -4.86
N GLN A 66 -5.74 -3.06 -4.02
CA GLN A 66 -5.89 -1.87 -3.19
C GLN A 66 -5.09 -1.97 -1.87
N GLY A 67 -4.73 -3.19 -1.48
CA GLY A 67 -4.19 -3.51 -0.16
C GLY A 67 -5.21 -3.29 0.98
N TYR A 68 -4.85 -3.80 2.14
CA TYR A 68 -5.60 -3.71 3.39
C TYR A 68 -4.94 -2.72 4.35
N LEU A 69 -5.76 -1.93 5.03
CA LEU A 69 -5.27 -1.01 6.04
C LEU A 69 -5.01 -1.75 7.35
N ASN A 70 -4.14 -1.18 8.18
CA ASN A 70 -4.04 -1.64 9.56
C ASN A 70 -5.39 -1.37 10.26
N PRO A 71 -5.89 -2.32 11.06
CA PRO A 71 -7.08 -2.11 11.86
C PRO A 71 -6.93 -0.87 12.76
N ASN A 72 -8.03 -0.14 12.93
CA ASN A 72 -8.10 1.03 13.78
C ASN A 72 -7.67 0.66 15.20
N THR A 73 -6.74 1.43 15.74
CA THR A 73 -6.14 1.13 17.03
C THR A 73 -7.15 1.20 18.17
N THR A 74 -8.31 1.83 18.03
CA THR A 74 -9.30 2.00 19.10
C THR A 74 -10.38 0.94 19.11
N ASP A 75 -10.85 0.48 17.94
CA ASP A 75 -11.97 -0.47 17.82
C ASP A 75 -11.61 -1.77 17.10
N GLY A 76 -10.40 -1.88 16.54
CA GLY A 76 -9.93 -3.07 15.84
C GLY A 76 -10.61 -3.31 14.49
N THR A 77 -11.36 -2.33 13.98
CA THR A 77 -12.04 -2.44 12.68
C THR A 77 -11.10 -2.05 11.53
N GLU A 78 -11.21 -2.75 10.41
CA GLU A 78 -10.44 -2.45 9.20
C GLU A 78 -11.35 -1.75 8.17
N SER A 79 -10.85 -0.66 7.57
CA SER A 79 -11.61 0.09 6.57
C SER A 79 -11.27 -0.38 5.16
N LEU A 80 -12.25 -0.98 4.48
CA LEU A 80 -12.12 -1.42 3.09
C LEU A 80 -12.39 -0.32 2.06
N GLN A 81 -12.88 0.84 2.51
CA GLN A 81 -13.22 1.97 1.63
C GLN A 81 -12.01 2.82 1.26
N SER A 82 -10.89 2.67 1.97
CA SER A 82 -9.68 3.42 1.71
C SER A 82 -8.56 2.48 1.28
N PRO A 83 -7.87 2.74 0.15
CA PRO A 83 -6.76 1.91 -0.28
C PRO A 83 -5.56 2.10 0.65
N TYR A 84 -4.82 1.01 0.90
CA TYR A 84 -3.50 1.07 1.53
C TYR A 84 -2.49 1.82 0.64
N TRP A 85 -2.66 1.62 -0.66
CA TRP A 85 -1.81 2.12 -1.72
C TRP A 85 -2.23 3.53 -2.17
N GLN A 86 -1.66 4.57 -1.58
CA GLN A 86 -1.95 5.97 -1.94
C GLN A 86 -1.12 6.45 -3.15
N LEU A 87 -1.76 7.24 -4.02
CA LEU A 87 -1.11 7.89 -5.16
C LEU A 87 0.00 8.83 -4.68
N SER A 88 1.26 8.49 -4.99
CA SER A 88 2.35 9.45 -4.87
C SER A 88 2.35 10.36 -6.11
N PRO A 89 2.28 11.71 -5.96
CA PRO A 89 2.30 12.66 -7.07
C PRO A 89 3.55 12.54 -7.97
N ASN A 90 4.63 11.95 -7.47
CA ASN A 90 5.91 11.83 -8.17
C ASN A 90 6.12 10.47 -8.85
N GLY A 91 5.05 9.70 -9.09
CA GLY A 91 5.09 8.54 -9.99
C GLY A 91 5.89 7.31 -9.52
N GLY A 92 6.32 7.28 -8.25
CA GLY A 92 7.07 6.16 -7.66
C GLY A 92 6.36 5.43 -6.52
N GLY A 93 5.08 5.74 -6.29
CA GLY A 93 4.31 5.23 -5.16
C GLY A 93 3.40 4.06 -5.54
N LEU A 94 3.37 3.09 -4.65
CA LEU A 94 2.48 1.94 -4.59
C LEU A 94 1.03 2.46 -4.48
N GLY A 95 0.45 2.93 -5.58
CA GLY A 95 -0.90 3.51 -5.69
C GLY A 95 -1.84 2.62 -6.51
N PRO A 96 -2.99 3.13 -7.00
CA PRO A 96 -3.77 2.48 -8.04
C PRO A 96 -2.90 2.12 -9.25
N ARG A 97 -3.38 1.22 -10.12
CA ARG A 97 -2.61 0.82 -11.31
C ARG A 97 -2.15 2.03 -12.14
N VAL A 98 -0.84 2.12 -12.34
CA VAL A 98 -0.21 3.13 -13.20
C VAL A 98 0.44 2.42 -14.37
N MET A 99 0.24 2.96 -15.57
CA MET A 99 0.85 2.48 -16.80
C MET A 99 1.67 3.59 -17.43
N GLN A 100 2.93 3.31 -17.73
CA GLN A 100 3.86 4.24 -18.35
C GLN A 100 4.35 3.66 -19.68
N LEU A 101 4.29 4.47 -20.72
CA LEU A 101 4.73 4.12 -22.06
C LEU A 101 5.95 4.96 -22.42
N THR A 102 6.99 4.32 -22.94
CA THR A 102 8.21 5.01 -23.36
C THR A 102 8.67 4.49 -24.71
N LEU A 103 9.04 5.42 -25.58
CA LEU A 103 9.72 5.13 -26.85
C LEU A 103 11.15 5.69 -26.79
N ARG A 104 12.12 4.88 -27.20
CA ARG A 104 13.53 5.30 -27.32
C ARG A 104 14.05 5.01 -28.71
N LEU A 105 14.46 6.05 -29.42
CA LEU A 105 15.21 5.92 -30.68
C LEU A 105 16.71 5.80 -30.36
N SER A 106 17.42 4.94 -31.09
CA SER A 106 18.88 4.80 -31.06
C SER A 106 19.36 4.76 -32.51
N TYR A 107 20.43 5.48 -32.84
CA TYR A 107 20.94 5.68 -34.21
C TYR A 107 22.47 5.71 -34.23
#